data_AF-I0WHX8-F1
#
_entry.id   AF-I0WHX8-F1
#
_cell.length_a   1.000
_cell.length_b   1.000
_cell.length_c   1.000
_cell.angle_alpha   90.00
_cell.angle_beta   90.00
_cell.angle_gamma   90.00
#
_symmetry.space_group_name_H-M   'P 1'
#
loop_
_entity.id
_entity.type
_entity.pdbx_description
1 polymer ?
#
loop_
_entity_poly.entity_id
_entity_poly.type
_entity_poly.pdbx_seq_one_letter_code
_entity_poly.pdbx_strand_id
1 'polypeptide(L)'
;MSGEFTNIEGVLAEAQNQNYYDLLIKQLSKDLMRVGVVQVSEMPCAPIDLKVWLENVLLELIKYDFDSYLQLLYVVDVSEKEMRNLTASLPEEMVEDVVFLILKREWQKVWFRSKL
;
A
#
# COMPACT_ATOMS: atom_id res chain seq x y z
N MET A 1 16.68 -3.00 10.42
CA MET A 1 15.37 -3.55 9.96
C MET A 1 15.57 -4.01 8.53
N SER A 2 14.82 -5.01 8.06
CA SER A 2 14.88 -5.53 6.69
C SER A 2 14.53 -4.42 5.67
N GLY A 3 15.57 -3.78 5.14
CA GLY A 3 15.57 -2.70 4.15
C GLY A 3 14.96 -1.38 4.62
N GLU A 4 15.79 -0.34 4.70
CA GLU A 4 15.31 1.06 4.78
C GLU A 4 14.91 1.51 3.36
N PHE A 5 13.74 1.08 2.89
CA PHE A 5 13.18 1.63 1.65
C PHE A 5 12.67 3.04 1.93
N THR A 6 12.90 3.94 0.97
CA THR A 6 12.45 5.33 1.03
C THR A 6 11.37 5.65 -0.01
N ASN A 7 11.02 4.69 -0.88
CA ASN A 7 10.03 4.84 -1.94
C ASN A 7 9.35 3.49 -2.29
N ILE A 8 8.33 3.56 -3.13
CA ILE A 8 7.50 2.43 -3.57
C ILE A 8 8.34 1.39 -4.31
N GLU A 9 9.18 1.83 -5.25
CA GLU A 9 10.00 0.97 -6.09
C GLU A 9 10.94 0.12 -5.25
N GLY A 10 11.51 0.69 -4.18
CA GLY A 10 12.35 -0.04 -3.24
C GLY A 10 11.61 -1.17 -2.51
N VAL A 11 10.37 -0.92 -2.07
CA VAL A 11 9.56 -1.94 -1.40
C VAL A 11 9.23 -3.09 -2.36
N LEU A 12 8.81 -2.76 -3.58
CA LEU A 12 8.42 -3.78 -4.57
C LEU A 12 9.64 -4.59 -5.04
N ALA A 13 10.78 -3.93 -5.28
CA ALA A 13 12.02 -4.59 -5.66
C ALA A 13 12.51 -5.55 -4.55
N GLU A 14 12.43 -5.16 -3.28
CA GLU A 14 12.79 -6.08 -2.19
C GLU A 14 11.86 -7.27 -2.12
N ALA A 15 10.54 -7.05 -2.25
CA ALA A 15 9.57 -8.12 -2.23
C ALA A 15 9.84 -9.13 -3.36
N GLN A 16 10.28 -8.67 -4.53
CA GLN A 16 10.73 -9.54 -5.61
C GLN A 16 12.04 -10.26 -5.25
N ASN A 17 13.06 -9.55 -4.75
CA ASN A 17 14.36 -10.11 -4.38
C ASN A 17 14.24 -11.24 -3.33
N GLN A 18 13.29 -11.13 -2.39
CA GLN A 18 13.05 -12.15 -1.38
C GLN A 18 11.99 -13.19 -1.79
N ASN A 19 11.49 -13.18 -3.02
CA ASN A 19 10.41 -14.06 -3.51
C ASN A 19 9.11 -13.97 -2.69
N TYR A 20 8.82 -12.80 -2.16
CA TYR A 20 7.66 -12.51 -1.31
C TYR A 20 6.64 -11.60 -2.02
N TYR A 21 6.88 -11.22 -3.27
CA TYR A 21 5.98 -10.36 -4.04
C TYR A 21 4.55 -10.92 -4.13
N ASP A 22 4.39 -12.21 -4.43
CA ASP A 22 3.05 -12.83 -4.46
C ASP A 22 2.35 -12.82 -3.09
N LEU A 23 3.13 -12.91 -2.00
CA LEU A 23 2.60 -12.82 -0.64
C LEU A 23 2.18 -11.39 -0.32
N LEU A 24 2.94 -10.40 -0.79
CA LEU A 24 2.61 -8.97 -0.69
C LEU A 24 1.30 -8.65 -1.41
N ILE A 25 1.16 -9.10 -2.67
CA ILE A 25 -0.08 -8.94 -3.46
C ILE A 25 -1.26 -9.56 -2.73
N LYS A 26 -1.13 -10.80 -2.24
CA LYS A 26 -2.21 -11.48 -1.50
C LYS A 26 -2.60 -10.74 -0.21
N GLN A 27 -1.62 -10.21 0.51
CA GLN A 27 -1.84 -9.52 1.78
C GLN A 27 -2.50 -8.15 1.54
N LEU A 28 -2.04 -7.39 0.54
CA LEU A 28 -2.65 -6.14 0.10
C LEU A 28 -4.09 -6.35 -0.42
N SER A 29 -4.30 -7.33 -1.31
CA SER A 29 -5.62 -7.70 -1.84
C SER A 29 -6.61 -8.03 -0.71
N LYS A 30 -6.16 -8.81 0.29
CA LYS A 30 -6.97 -9.16 1.46
C LYS A 30 -7.41 -7.92 2.25
N ASP A 31 -6.52 -6.97 2.48
CA ASP A 31 -6.84 -5.78 3.27
C ASP A 31 -7.71 -4.78 2.48
N LEU A 32 -7.54 -4.67 1.17
CA LEU A 32 -8.44 -3.89 0.29
C LEU A 32 -9.86 -4.49 0.22
N MET A 33 -9.99 -5.81 0.12
CA MET A 33 -11.31 -6.47 0.13
C MET A 33 -12.06 -6.28 1.45
N ARG A 34 -11.34 -6.18 2.58
CA ARG A 34 -11.94 -5.96 3.91
C ARG A 34 -12.67 -4.63 4.04
N VAL A 35 -12.30 -3.65 3.22
CA VAL A 35 -12.90 -2.32 3.20
C VAL A 35 -13.80 -2.11 1.98
N GLY A 36 -14.13 -3.18 1.26
CA GLY A 36 -15.11 -3.14 0.17
C GLY A 36 -14.58 -2.64 -1.18
N VAL A 37 -13.27 -2.53 -1.38
CA VAL A 37 -12.69 -2.15 -2.68
C VAL A 37 -12.93 -3.28 -3.69
N VAL A 38 -13.84 -3.06 -4.64
CA VAL A 38 -14.25 -4.05 -5.65
C VAL A 38 -13.24 -4.20 -6.79
N GLN A 39 -12.46 -3.16 -7.07
CA GLN A 39 -11.45 -3.13 -8.14
C GLN A 39 -10.33 -4.16 -7.93
N VAL A 40 -10.20 -4.76 -6.74
CA VAL A 40 -9.15 -5.73 -6.39
C VAL A 40 -9.09 -6.93 -7.35
N SER A 41 -10.20 -7.31 -7.99
CA SER A 41 -10.20 -8.37 -9.00
C SER A 41 -9.38 -8.04 -10.26
N GLU A 42 -9.12 -6.75 -10.51
CA GLU A 42 -8.37 -6.23 -11.65
C GLU A 42 -6.93 -5.84 -11.27
N MET A 43 -6.50 -6.16 -10.05
CA MET A 43 -5.19 -5.78 -9.53
C MET A 43 -4.06 -6.36 -10.41
N PRO A 44 -3.14 -5.51 -10.91
CA PRO A 44 -2.09 -5.97 -11.81
C PRO A 44 -0.95 -6.66 -11.07
N CYS A 45 -0.28 -7.59 -11.77
CA CYS A 45 0.85 -8.34 -11.23
C CYS A 45 2.21 -7.66 -11.45
N ALA A 46 2.32 -6.70 -12.36
CA ALA A 46 3.59 -6.02 -12.62
C ALA A 46 3.80 -4.87 -11.60
N PRO A 47 5.01 -4.69 -11.04
CA PRO A 47 5.26 -3.68 -10.00
C PRO A 47 4.88 -2.25 -10.39
N ILE A 48 5.20 -1.85 -11.62
CA ILE A 48 4.91 -0.49 -12.10
C ILE A 48 3.40 -0.26 -12.25
N ASP A 49 2.70 -1.26 -12.78
CA ASP A 49 1.25 -1.19 -12.96
C ASP A 49 0.54 -1.23 -11.60
N LEU A 50 1.08 -1.99 -10.63
CA LEU A 50 0.57 -2.04 -9.26
C LEU A 50 0.64 -0.68 -8.58
N LYS A 51 1.77 0.03 -8.72
CA LYS A 51 1.95 1.38 -8.18
C LYS A 51 0.84 2.29 -8.71
N VAL A 52 0.75 2.41 -10.04
CA VAL A 52 -0.21 3.30 -10.71
C VAL A 52 -1.66 2.92 -10.37
N TRP A 53 -1.97 1.62 -10.34
CA TRP A 53 -3.29 1.14 -9.99
C TRP A 53 -3.67 1.51 -8.54
N LEU A 54 -2.76 1.31 -7.58
CA LEU A 54 -3.03 1.60 -6.17
C LEU A 54 -3.16 3.10 -5.91
N GLU A 55 -2.38 3.94 -6.59
CA GLU A 55 -2.53 5.40 -6.56
C GLU A 55 -3.93 5.82 -7.04
N ASN A 56 -4.40 5.25 -8.16
CA ASN A 56 -5.74 5.54 -8.68
C ASN A 56 -6.85 5.07 -7.72
N VAL A 57 -6.73 3.88 -7.15
CA VAL A 57 -7.67 3.38 -6.14
C VAL A 57 -7.75 4.32 -4.93
N LEU A 58 -6.60 4.76 -4.40
CA LEU A 58 -6.60 5.71 -3.28
C LEU A 58 -7.20 7.07 -3.67
N LEU A 59 -6.90 7.58 -4.87
CA LEU A 59 -7.50 8.82 -5.37
C LEU A 59 -9.03 8.70 -5.48
N GLU A 60 -9.54 7.57 -5.95
CA GLU A 60 -10.98 7.31 -6.02
C GLU A 60 -11.62 7.26 -4.63
N LEU A 61 -11.01 6.53 -3.68
CA LEU A 61 -11.51 6.47 -2.30
C LEU A 61 -11.50 7.85 -1.66
N ILE A 62 -10.42 8.62 -1.79
CA ILE A 62 -10.35 9.99 -1.22
C ILE A 62 -11.44 10.90 -1.81
N LYS A 63 -11.73 10.78 -3.11
CA LYS A 63 -12.70 11.64 -3.80
C LYS A 63 -14.16 11.23 -3.56
N TYR A 64 -14.43 9.93 -3.48
CA TYR A 64 -15.80 9.40 -3.58
C TYR A 64 -16.21 8.52 -2.39
N ASP A 65 -15.27 7.98 -1.62
CA ASP A 65 -15.54 7.08 -0.48
C ASP A 65 -14.48 7.23 0.62
N PHE A 66 -14.51 8.39 1.29
CA PHE A 66 -13.50 8.75 2.28
C PHE A 66 -13.55 7.86 3.53
N ASP A 67 -14.71 7.29 3.86
CA ASP A 67 -14.87 6.37 4.98
C ASP A 67 -14.10 5.07 4.74
N SER A 68 -14.20 4.50 3.53
CA SER A 68 -13.41 3.33 3.13
C SER A 68 -11.92 3.63 3.07
N TYR A 69 -11.52 4.84 2.66
CA TYR A 69 -10.13 5.30 2.76
C TYR A 69 -9.60 5.28 4.20
N LEU A 70 -10.33 5.89 5.15
CA LEU A 70 -9.93 5.89 6.56
C LEU A 70 -9.88 4.46 7.13
N GLN A 71 -10.84 3.63 6.77
CA GLN A 71 -10.87 2.23 7.19
C GLN A 71 -9.69 1.44 6.62
N LEU A 72 -9.27 1.72 5.39
CA LEU A 72 -8.09 1.08 4.78
C LEU A 72 -6.83 1.41 5.57
N LEU A 73 -6.60 2.68 5.89
CA LEU A 73 -5.45 3.10 6.69
C LEU A 73 -5.41 2.38 8.04
N TYR A 74 -6.57 2.25 8.68
CA TYR A 74 -6.69 1.53 9.95
C TYR A 74 -6.35 0.04 9.82
N VAL A 75 -6.90 -0.66 8.83
CA VAL A 75 -6.66 -2.12 8.62
C VAL A 75 -5.20 -2.41 8.22
N VAL A 76 -4.60 -1.52 7.43
CA VAL A 76 -3.19 -1.61 7.01
C VAL A 76 -2.22 -1.28 8.15
N ASP A 77 -2.72 -0.67 9.24
CA ASP A 77 -1.95 -0.15 10.37
C ASP A 77 -1.11 1.08 10.01
N VAL A 78 -1.59 1.95 9.11
CA VAL A 78 -0.97 3.25 8.86
C VAL A 78 -1.42 4.23 9.95
N SER A 79 -0.48 4.75 10.73
CA SER A 79 -0.82 5.62 11.86
C SER A 79 -1.14 7.05 11.39
N GLU A 80 -2.07 7.73 12.06
CA GLU A 80 -2.33 9.15 11.81
C GLU A 80 -1.08 10.03 12.03
N LYS A 81 -0.15 9.58 12.87
CA LYS A 81 1.12 10.28 13.08
C LYS A 81 1.97 10.27 11.81
N GLU A 82 2.02 9.14 11.09
CA GLU A 82 2.69 9.05 9.80
C GLU A 82 2.00 9.93 8.76
N MET A 83 0.66 9.95 8.75
CA MET A 83 -0.14 10.82 7.89
C MET A 83 0.10 12.31 8.14
N ARG A 84 0.19 12.73 9.42
CA ARG A 84 0.45 14.14 9.79
C ARG A 84 1.87 14.60 9.45
N ASN A 85 2.80 13.68 9.25
CA ASN A 85 4.16 13.99 8.84
C ASN A 85 4.31 14.15 7.32
N LEU A 86 3.25 13.86 6.55
CA LEU A 86 3.23 14.12 5.12
C LEU A 86 3.18 15.63 4.90
N THR A 87 4.26 16.18 4.36
CA THR A 87 4.40 17.63 4.08
C THR A 87 3.95 18.00 2.66
N ALA A 88 3.42 17.03 1.91
CA ALA A 88 2.99 17.20 0.53
C ALA A 88 1.89 18.27 0.43
N SER A 89 2.08 19.20 -0.52
CA SER A 89 1.15 20.32 -0.74
C SER A 89 0.13 20.02 -1.83
N LEU A 90 0.42 19.02 -2.68
CA LEU A 90 -0.43 18.59 -3.78
C LEU A 90 -1.11 17.24 -3.45
N PRO A 91 -2.39 17.05 -3.82
CA PRO A 91 -3.11 15.80 -3.58
C PRO A 91 -2.44 14.56 -4.19
N GLU A 92 -1.77 14.71 -5.33
CA GLU A 92 -1.11 13.62 -6.05
C GLU A 92 0.14 13.13 -5.30
N GLU A 93 0.98 14.06 -4.84
CA GLU A 93 2.16 13.76 -4.00
C GLU A 93 1.73 13.11 -2.67
N MET A 94 0.64 13.59 -2.07
CA MET A 94 0.09 13.00 -0.85
C MET A 94 -0.35 11.55 -1.07
N VAL A 95 -0.90 11.23 -2.24
CA VAL A 95 -1.32 9.85 -2.55
C VAL A 95 -0.11 8.94 -2.72
N GLU A 96 0.94 9.37 -3.41
CA GLU A 96 2.16 8.56 -3.57
C GLU A 96 2.78 8.21 -2.21
N ASP A 97 2.86 9.18 -1.30
CA ASP A 97 3.35 8.97 0.08
C ASP A 97 2.50 7.93 0.84
N VAL A 98 1.17 7.98 0.69
CA VAL A 98 0.26 7.03 1.34
C VAL A 98 0.40 5.64 0.73
N VAL A 99 0.53 5.53 -0.59
CA VAL A 99 0.80 4.25 -1.26
C VAL A 99 2.09 3.62 -0.75
N PHE A 100 3.15 4.43 -0.60
CA PHE A 100 4.40 3.97 -0.01
C PHE A 100 4.19 3.42 1.41
N LEU A 101 3.50 4.16 2.28
CA LEU A 101 3.23 3.72 3.66
C LEU A 101 2.43 2.41 3.69
N ILE A 102 1.41 2.27 2.84
CA ILE A 102 0.60 1.06 2.75
C ILE A 102 1.48 -0.13 2.33
N LEU A 103 2.22 -0.01 1.24
CA LEU A 103 3.08 -1.09 0.74
C LEU A 103 4.16 -1.46 1.75
N LYS A 104 4.74 -0.48 2.44
CA LYS A 104 5.73 -0.70 3.50
C LYS A 104 5.14 -1.51 4.66
N ARG A 105 3.92 -1.22 5.10
CA ARG A 105 3.25 -1.98 6.17
C ARG A 105 2.89 -3.39 5.73
N GLU A 106 2.34 -3.55 4.52
CA GLU A 106 2.04 -4.87 3.96
C GLU A 106 3.30 -5.73 3.79
N TRP A 107 4.40 -5.12 3.36
CA TRP A 107 5.70 -5.75 3.29
C TRP A 107 6.17 -6.25 4.66
N GLN A 108 6.12 -5.40 5.69
CA GLN A 108 6.49 -5.78 7.05
C GLN A 108 5.66 -6.97 7.54
N LYS A 109 4.34 -6.95 7.34
CA LYS A 109 3.44 -8.07 7.71
C LYS A 109 3.89 -9.39 7.04
N VAL A 110 4.20 -9.35 5.74
CA VAL A 110 4.67 -10.52 5.00
C VAL A 110 6.03 -10.98 5.49
N TRP A 111 6.99 -10.07 5.61
CA TRP A 111 8.34 -10.38 6.05
C TRP A 111 8.36 -11.03 7.44
N PHE A 112 7.62 -10.49 8.41
CA PHE A 112 7.52 -11.09 9.75
C PHE A 112 6.92 -12.50 9.70
N ARG A 113 5.89 -12.73 8.89
CA ARG A 113 5.28 -14.07 8.75
C ARG A 113 6.18 -15.08 8.05
N SER A 114 7.02 -14.65 7.12
CA SER A 114 7.96 -15.51 6.40
C SER A 114 9.26 -15.80 7.16
N LYS A 115 9.49 -15.11 8.29
CA LYS A 115 10.63 -15.32 9.20
C LYS A 115 10.29 -16.17 10.43
N LEU A 116 9.01 -16.43 10.66
CA LEU A 116 8.49 -17.35 11.68
C LEU A 116 8.52 -18.79 11.15
#